data_AF-D4AZJ4-F1
#
_entry.id   AF-D4AZJ4-F1
#
_cell.length_a   1.000
_cell.length_b   1.000
_cell.length_c   1.000
_cell.angle_alpha   90.00
_cell.angle_beta   90.00
_cell.angle_gamma   90.00
#
_symmetry.space_group_name_H-M   'P 1'
#
loop_
_entity.id
_entity.type
_entity.pdbx_description
1 polymer ?
#
loop_
_entity_poly.entity_id
_entity_poly.type
_entity_poly.pdbx_seq_one_letter_code
_entity_poly.pdbx_strand_id
1 'polypeptide(L)'
;MQNDPLLVAWEDKLEAPVRAIIKNYNIDIIGVGPLRRSSRRSAEKYDTALVTARKHVVTSDSWFRACKEMLQLFRSKGFMQLNVEIIDTRANTQLISYPVSVSDPFVDSWRVLRPVILRILAESDWTLLCVVRRRNVNHFEGPITVAITVTEESTNDWTAVRDRIVELLDTRGHYNVAVEICRSNIWHASSFDNQVLNRGDWAIKAKPGGSLGPRGSTTSASTFGGFIDLQHPISQEWKRFGMTNFHCVVAGSESHPSYGRWVKEGIKPGDNSNNLQLDQPALQDDEFSLQHYRKEIDEVQRDVSDNLRQRILSGDPSVSRSQKTIYKRQQATLSEIRETLRIATSFDQQKRYLGSVYAASGFNVNKQKKLLDWALVDVDKCRLTVNEIPPDGTVDSKYRVYTPPQPVMIGTNSVNEGDRVFKVGRRTGFTGGTVNGIRLADLQGWVTNAQGQREYVQGTASVILPWKCDTFGDPGESGSFVMDHEAKFIGLHVGGDRDRNIGFVIEAQDLFEDIKEVTKSRDIRI
;
A
#
# COMPACT_ATOMS: atom_id res chain seq x y z
N MET A 1 18.77 6.44 -25.60
CA MET A 1 19.59 5.98 -24.46
C MET A 1 21.07 6.39 -24.54
N GLN A 2 21.55 7.03 -25.62
CA GLN A 2 23.00 7.19 -25.88
C GLN A 2 23.66 8.49 -25.34
N ASN A 3 23.03 9.22 -24.40
CA ASN A 3 23.52 10.52 -23.90
C ASN A 3 23.30 10.70 -22.38
N ASP A 4 23.43 9.66 -21.55
CA ASP A 4 23.39 9.86 -20.08
C ASP A 4 24.77 10.36 -19.59
N PRO A 5 24.87 11.60 -19.07
CA PRO A 5 26.15 12.17 -18.63
C PRO A 5 26.85 11.34 -17.55
N LEU A 6 26.08 10.64 -16.70
CA LEU A 6 26.65 9.78 -15.67
C LEU A 6 27.31 8.53 -16.28
N LEU A 7 26.69 7.96 -17.31
CA LEU A 7 27.23 6.77 -17.98
C LEU A 7 28.52 7.09 -18.71
N VAL A 8 28.55 8.20 -19.45
CA VAL A 8 29.78 8.67 -20.12
C VAL A 8 30.90 8.96 -19.11
N ALA A 9 30.58 9.69 -18.04
CA ALA A 9 31.55 9.98 -16.99
C ALA A 9 32.07 8.72 -16.28
N TRP A 10 31.21 7.71 -16.13
CA TRP A 10 31.56 6.43 -15.54
C TRP A 10 32.58 5.68 -16.40
N GLU A 11 32.27 5.50 -17.68
CA GLU A 11 33.11 4.80 -18.66
C GLU A 11 34.47 5.48 -18.83
N ASP A 12 34.48 6.82 -18.93
CA ASP A 12 35.70 7.57 -19.22
C ASP A 12 36.65 7.72 -18.01
N LYS A 13 36.10 7.88 -16.80
CA LYS A 13 36.88 8.40 -15.66
C LYS A 13 36.86 7.55 -14.40
N LEU A 14 35.85 6.69 -14.22
CA LEU A 14 35.58 6.06 -12.93
C LEU A 14 35.71 4.54 -12.95
N GLU A 15 35.32 3.87 -14.03
CA GLU A 15 35.23 2.40 -14.05
C GLU A 15 36.56 1.72 -13.73
N ALA A 16 37.63 2.06 -14.47
CA ALA A 16 38.93 1.43 -14.27
C ALA A 16 39.52 1.67 -12.86
N PRO A 17 39.53 2.91 -12.32
CA PRO A 17 39.93 3.16 -10.94
C PRO A 17 39.08 2.42 -9.89
N VAL A 18 37.75 2.36 -10.07
CA VAL A 18 36.87 1.62 -9.16
C VAL A 18 37.20 0.13 -9.19
N ARG A 19 37.40 -0.46 -10.37
CA ARG A 19 37.81 -1.87 -10.50
C ARG A 19 39.15 -2.15 -9.83
N ALA A 20 40.09 -1.21 -9.86
CA ALA A 20 41.36 -1.34 -9.14
C ALA A 20 41.14 -1.39 -7.62
N ILE A 21 40.29 -0.53 -7.06
CA ILE A 21 39.93 -0.54 -5.63
C ILE A 21 39.28 -1.89 -5.26
N ILE A 22 38.30 -2.36 -6.04
CA ILE A 22 37.63 -3.65 -5.84
C ILE A 22 38.65 -4.80 -5.76
N LYS A 23 39.63 -4.81 -6.67
CA LYS A 23 40.70 -5.79 -6.69
C LYS A 23 41.59 -5.69 -5.45
N ASN A 24 41.98 -4.49 -5.02
CA ASN A 24 42.84 -4.26 -3.85
C ASN A 24 42.23 -4.82 -2.56
N TYR A 25 40.90 -4.75 -2.43
CA TYR A 25 40.17 -5.28 -1.28
C TYR A 25 39.68 -6.73 -1.44
N ASN A 26 40.10 -7.43 -2.50
CA ASN A 26 39.69 -8.80 -2.82
C ASN A 26 38.16 -8.99 -2.81
N ILE A 27 37.43 -8.03 -3.39
CA ILE A 27 35.97 -8.12 -3.51
C ILE A 27 35.63 -8.98 -4.73
N ASP A 28 34.92 -10.10 -4.48
CA ASP A 28 34.44 -11.03 -5.51
C ASP A 28 33.26 -10.43 -6.28
N ILE A 29 33.58 -9.64 -7.30
CA ILE A 29 32.61 -8.86 -8.10
C ILE A 29 31.80 -9.74 -9.07
N ILE A 30 30.49 -9.49 -9.11
CA ILE A 30 29.56 -9.99 -10.12
C ILE A 30 29.33 -8.89 -11.18
N GLY A 31 29.18 -7.63 -10.76
CA GLY A 31 28.95 -6.50 -11.66
C GLY A 31 29.27 -5.16 -11.00
N VAL A 32 29.55 -4.15 -11.82
CA VAL A 32 29.74 -2.77 -11.36
C VAL A 32 29.22 -1.80 -12.41
N GLY A 33 28.56 -0.74 -11.97
CA GLY A 33 28.11 0.32 -12.86
C GLY A 33 27.37 1.44 -12.14
N PRO A 34 27.09 2.54 -12.86
CA PRO A 34 26.33 3.64 -12.32
C PRO A 34 24.83 3.35 -12.41
N LEU A 35 24.07 3.85 -11.44
CA LEU A 35 22.61 3.89 -11.47
C LEU A 35 22.09 5.08 -10.68
N ARG A 36 20.77 5.28 -10.71
CA ARG A 36 20.08 6.27 -9.88
C ARG A 36 19.16 5.57 -8.89
N ARG A 37 19.36 5.79 -7.59
CA ARG A 37 18.46 5.32 -6.51
C ARG A 37 17.48 6.43 -6.15
N SER A 38 16.26 6.08 -5.79
CA SER A 38 15.35 6.99 -5.10
C SER A 38 14.85 6.34 -3.83
N SER A 39 14.54 7.16 -2.83
CA SER A 39 13.79 6.68 -1.67
C SER A 39 12.36 6.37 -2.08
N ARG A 40 11.66 5.50 -1.35
CA ARG A 40 10.22 5.32 -1.53
C ARG A 40 9.39 6.55 -1.12
N ARG A 41 9.99 7.48 -0.35
CA ARG A 41 9.35 8.73 0.11
C ARG A 41 9.58 9.93 -0.83
N SER A 42 10.43 9.79 -1.85
CA SER A 42 10.84 10.91 -2.69
C SER A 42 11.08 10.47 -4.13
N ALA A 43 10.58 11.26 -5.08
CA ALA A 43 10.92 11.12 -6.49
C ALA A 43 12.36 11.57 -6.80
N GLU A 44 13.07 12.17 -5.84
CA GLU A 44 14.46 12.57 -5.97
C GLU A 44 15.35 11.34 -6.22
N LYS A 45 16.24 11.48 -7.20
CA LYS A 45 17.14 10.43 -7.66
C LYS A 45 18.58 10.79 -7.33
N TYR A 46 19.28 9.88 -6.66
CA TYR A 46 20.67 10.00 -6.29
C TYR A 46 21.53 9.12 -7.18
N ASP A 47 22.51 9.72 -7.84
CA ASP A 47 23.52 8.99 -8.60
C ASP A 47 24.32 8.09 -7.64
N THR A 48 24.48 6.82 -7.99
CA THR A 48 25.08 5.79 -7.16
C THR A 48 25.92 4.84 -8.00
N ALA A 49 27.15 4.58 -7.57
CA ALA A 49 27.98 3.49 -8.06
C ALA A 49 27.59 2.20 -7.35
N LEU A 50 26.97 1.26 -8.07
CA LEU A 50 26.58 -0.04 -7.54
C LEU A 50 27.67 -1.08 -7.86
N VAL A 51 28.15 -1.75 -6.84
CA VAL A 51 28.98 -2.97 -6.93
C VAL A 51 28.14 -4.15 -6.44
N THR A 52 27.81 -5.08 -7.33
CA THR A 52 27.24 -6.37 -6.93
C THR A 52 28.38 -7.36 -6.76
N ALA A 53 28.47 -8.01 -5.60
CA ALA A 53 29.59 -8.87 -5.24
C ALA A 53 29.16 -10.02 -4.31
N ARG A 54 30.03 -11.00 -4.06
CA ARG A 54 29.81 -12.06 -3.08
C ARG A 54 30.66 -11.81 -1.84
N LYS A 55 30.01 -11.69 -0.68
CA LYS A 55 30.72 -11.61 0.61
C LYS A 55 30.96 -13.03 1.13
N HIS A 56 32.22 -13.44 1.19
CA HIS A 56 32.62 -14.75 1.72
C HIS A 56 32.84 -14.74 3.23
N VAL A 57 33.35 -13.63 3.77
CA VAL A 57 33.63 -13.46 5.20
C VAL A 57 32.77 -12.32 5.75
N VAL A 58 31.68 -12.65 6.44
CA VAL A 58 30.67 -11.67 6.91
C VAL A 58 31.26 -10.63 7.86
N THR A 59 32.21 -11.03 8.69
CA THR A 59 32.91 -10.19 9.69
C THR A 59 33.98 -9.27 9.09
N SER A 60 34.33 -9.44 7.81
CA SER A 60 35.33 -8.58 7.15
C SER A 60 34.81 -7.15 6.96
N ASP A 61 35.68 -6.18 7.25
CA ASP A 61 35.47 -4.75 6.99
C ASP A 61 35.96 -4.30 5.60
N SER A 62 36.46 -5.23 4.77
CA SER A 62 37.02 -4.91 3.45
C SER A 62 36.06 -4.15 2.54
N TRP A 63 34.77 -4.52 2.55
CA TRP A 63 33.72 -3.82 1.80
C TRP A 63 33.55 -2.38 2.28
N PHE A 64 33.57 -2.15 3.60
CA PHE A 64 33.43 -0.80 4.17
C PHE A 64 34.63 0.08 3.82
N ARG A 65 35.85 -0.47 3.89
CA ARG A 65 37.08 0.25 3.49
C ARG A 65 37.07 0.57 2.00
N ALA A 66 36.68 -0.38 1.15
CA ALA A 66 36.51 -0.15 -0.29
C ALA A 66 35.49 0.95 -0.59
N CYS A 67 34.34 0.98 0.08
CA CYS A 67 33.35 2.06 -0.05
C CYS A 67 33.97 3.43 0.25
N LYS A 68 34.73 3.54 1.35
CA LYS A 68 35.40 4.79 1.74
C LYS A 68 36.41 5.25 0.69
N GLU A 69 37.21 4.33 0.15
CA GLU A 69 38.21 4.65 -0.87
C GLU A 69 37.56 5.07 -2.20
N MET A 70 36.47 4.41 -2.60
CA MET A 70 35.67 4.83 -3.77
C MET A 70 35.06 6.21 -3.59
N LEU A 71 34.50 6.52 -2.41
CA LEU A 71 33.97 7.85 -2.12
C LEU A 71 35.06 8.92 -2.18
N GLN A 72 36.27 8.63 -1.69
CA GLN A 72 37.41 9.55 -1.79
C GLN A 72 37.84 9.75 -3.24
N LEU A 73 37.93 8.68 -4.03
CA LEU A 73 38.19 8.73 -5.47
C LEU A 73 37.17 9.64 -6.17
N PHE A 74 35.88 9.45 -5.94
CA PHE A 74 34.80 10.23 -6.56
C PHE A 74 34.94 11.72 -6.26
N ARG A 75 35.17 12.06 -4.99
CA ARG A 75 35.43 13.44 -4.57
C ARG A 75 36.66 14.04 -5.26
N SER A 76 37.77 13.29 -5.36
CA SER A 76 38.99 13.73 -6.04
C SER A 76 38.80 14.02 -7.55
N LYS A 77 37.80 13.36 -8.16
CA LYS A 77 37.46 13.47 -9.58
C LYS A 77 36.32 14.47 -9.84
N GLY A 78 35.83 15.17 -8.80
CA GLY A 78 34.78 16.19 -8.87
C GLY A 78 33.35 15.65 -8.72
N PHE A 79 33.15 14.37 -8.44
CA PHE A 79 31.84 13.73 -8.28
C PHE A 79 31.39 13.76 -6.82
N MET A 80 31.09 14.96 -6.31
CA MET A 80 30.81 15.18 -4.88
C MET A 80 29.50 14.55 -4.39
N GLN A 81 28.55 14.32 -5.30
CA GLN A 81 27.20 13.81 -5.00
C GLN A 81 27.03 12.32 -5.37
N LEU A 82 28.08 11.66 -5.85
CA LEU A 82 28.02 10.26 -6.25
C LEU A 82 28.15 9.35 -5.03
N ASN A 83 27.15 8.50 -4.82
CA ASN A 83 27.12 7.54 -3.71
C ASN A 83 27.81 6.22 -4.09
N VAL A 84 28.12 5.38 -3.09
CA VAL A 84 28.66 4.03 -3.29
C VAL A 84 27.78 3.02 -2.56
N GLU A 85 27.37 1.97 -3.28
CA GLU A 85 26.64 0.83 -2.73
C GLU A 85 27.38 -0.46 -3.11
N ILE A 86 27.77 -1.28 -2.13
CA ILE A 86 28.29 -2.63 -2.35
C ILE A 86 27.31 -3.62 -1.75
N ILE A 87 26.76 -4.51 -2.57
CA ILE A 87 25.68 -5.42 -2.17
C ILE A 87 26.02 -6.87 -2.51
N ASP A 88 25.74 -7.76 -1.54
CA ASP A 88 25.59 -9.18 -1.81
C ASP A 88 24.13 -9.45 -2.14
N THR A 89 23.84 -9.81 -3.38
CA THR A 89 22.45 -10.01 -3.84
C THR A 89 21.74 -11.13 -3.09
N ARG A 90 22.48 -12.06 -2.46
CA ARG A 90 21.91 -13.10 -1.59
C ARG A 90 21.32 -12.53 -0.30
N ALA A 91 21.90 -11.45 0.22
CA ALA A 91 21.40 -10.75 1.41
C ALA A 91 20.09 -9.99 1.13
N ASN A 92 19.77 -9.73 -0.14
CA ASN A 92 18.56 -9.03 -0.56
C ASN A 92 17.60 -9.94 -1.33
N THR A 93 17.54 -11.22 -0.95
CA THR A 93 16.63 -12.14 -1.61
C THR A 93 15.19 -11.76 -1.28
N GLN A 94 14.34 -11.64 -2.30
CA GLN A 94 12.92 -11.36 -2.09
C GLN A 94 12.28 -12.51 -1.31
N LEU A 95 11.82 -12.18 -0.11
CA LEU A 95 11.04 -13.09 0.73
C LEU A 95 9.56 -12.82 0.53
N ILE A 96 8.78 -13.89 0.46
CA ILE A 96 7.33 -13.85 0.41
C ILE A 96 6.75 -14.36 1.72
N SER A 97 5.76 -13.65 2.23
CA SER A 97 5.02 -14.05 3.43
C SER A 97 3.80 -14.90 3.05
N TYR A 98 3.52 -15.92 3.85
CA TYR A 98 2.35 -16.78 3.70
C TYR A 98 1.85 -17.27 5.07
N PRO A 99 0.60 -17.75 5.15
CA PRO A 99 -0.03 -18.04 6.44
C PRO A 99 0.69 -19.12 7.24
N VAL A 100 0.75 -18.90 8.56
CA VAL A 100 0.95 -19.97 9.54
C VAL A 100 -0.29 -20.85 9.51
N SER A 101 -0.12 -22.18 9.46
CA SER A 101 -1.25 -23.11 9.54
C SER A 101 -1.92 -23.01 10.90
N VAL A 102 -3.25 -23.08 10.93
CA VAL A 102 -4.05 -23.09 12.18
C VAL A 102 -3.68 -24.30 13.06
N SER A 103 -3.29 -25.41 12.43
CA SER A 103 -2.88 -26.65 13.11
C SER A 103 -1.42 -26.66 13.55
N ASP A 104 -0.66 -25.58 13.35
CA ASP A 104 0.76 -25.54 13.70
C ASP A 104 0.91 -25.40 15.24
N PRO A 105 1.69 -26.27 15.92
CA PRO A 105 1.88 -26.20 17.37
C PRO A 105 2.40 -24.86 17.89
N PHE A 106 3.04 -24.06 17.03
CA PHE A 106 3.50 -22.72 17.41
C PHE A 106 2.34 -21.75 17.66
N VAL A 107 1.16 -21.98 17.08
CA VAL A 107 -0.04 -21.14 17.28
C VAL A 107 -0.41 -21.09 18.77
N ASP A 108 -0.43 -22.24 19.44
CA ASP A 108 -0.71 -22.30 20.88
C ASP A 108 0.43 -21.71 21.71
N SER A 109 1.68 -22.01 21.33
CA SER A 109 2.87 -21.49 22.00
C SER A 109 2.93 -19.96 21.94
N TRP A 110 2.50 -19.36 20.82
CA TRP A 110 2.45 -17.92 20.62
C TRP A 110 1.58 -17.20 21.66
N ARG A 111 0.48 -17.82 22.11
CA ARG A 111 -0.40 -17.22 23.13
C ARG A 111 0.35 -16.93 24.43
N VAL A 112 1.34 -17.76 24.77
CA VAL A 112 2.17 -17.61 25.97
C VAL A 112 3.40 -16.74 25.71
N LEU A 113 3.96 -16.77 24.49
CA LEU A 113 5.15 -16.00 24.11
C LEU A 113 4.87 -14.52 23.87
N ARG A 114 3.75 -14.20 23.20
CA ARG A 114 3.34 -12.84 22.84
C ARG A 114 3.46 -11.82 23.98
N PRO A 115 2.88 -12.02 25.18
CA PRO A 115 3.00 -11.04 26.26
C PRO A 115 4.41 -10.93 26.85
N VAL A 116 5.28 -11.94 26.67
CA VAL A 116 6.69 -11.85 27.07
C VAL A 116 7.46 -11.02 26.05
N ILE A 117 7.23 -11.24 24.75
CA ILE A 117 7.87 -10.48 23.67
C ILE A 117 7.45 -9.02 23.72
N LEU A 118 6.17 -8.71 23.93
CA LEU A 118 5.71 -7.34 24.11
C LEU A 118 6.41 -6.63 25.30
N ARG A 119 6.72 -7.35 26.38
CA ARG A 119 7.51 -6.79 27.49
C ARG A 119 8.98 -6.58 27.15
N ILE A 120 9.56 -7.40 26.27
CA ILE A 120 10.92 -7.18 25.74
C ILE A 120 10.94 -5.92 24.86
N LEU A 121 9.92 -5.74 24.02
CA LEU A 121 9.77 -4.57 23.17
C LEU A 121 9.51 -3.29 23.98
N ALA A 122 8.75 -3.39 25.08
CA ALA A 122 8.38 -2.26 25.94
C ALA A 122 7.79 -1.09 25.12
N GLU A 123 7.91 0.14 25.62
CA GLU A 123 7.44 1.37 24.95
C GLU A 123 8.50 1.93 23.98
N SER A 124 9.27 1.06 23.34
CA SER A 124 10.26 1.46 22.33
C SER A 124 9.60 1.78 20.97
N ASP A 125 10.39 2.15 19.96
CA ASP A 125 9.88 2.60 18.66
C ASP A 125 9.33 1.49 17.73
N TRP A 126 8.88 0.36 18.27
CA TRP A 126 8.20 -0.65 17.45
C TRP A 126 6.81 -0.16 17.04
N THR A 127 6.34 -0.63 15.89
CA THR A 127 5.03 -0.27 15.30
C THR A 127 4.19 -1.49 14.93
N LEU A 128 4.83 -2.63 14.66
CA LEU A 128 4.18 -3.90 14.35
C LEU A 128 4.90 -5.05 15.05
N LEU A 129 4.13 -5.96 15.64
CA LEU A 129 4.56 -7.31 15.98
C LEU A 129 3.55 -8.31 15.40
N CYS A 130 4.01 -9.20 14.53
CA CYS A 130 3.18 -10.26 13.96
C CYS A 130 4.00 -11.54 13.76
N VAL A 131 3.31 -12.65 13.48
CA VAL A 131 3.96 -13.92 13.17
C VAL A 131 3.46 -14.45 11.85
N VAL A 132 4.36 -14.68 10.92
CA VAL A 132 4.05 -15.16 9.56
C VAL A 132 5.05 -16.23 9.16
N ARG A 133 4.76 -17.04 8.14
CA ARG A 133 5.82 -17.84 7.51
C ARG A 133 6.47 -17.04 6.40
N ARG A 134 7.80 -17.16 6.26
CA ARG A 134 8.56 -16.44 5.24
C ARG A 134 9.44 -17.42 4.47
N ARG A 135 9.40 -17.34 3.14
CA ARG A 135 10.21 -18.18 2.27
C ARG A 135 10.79 -17.37 1.11
N ASN A 136 11.88 -17.86 0.56
CA ASN A 136 12.36 -17.42 -0.75
C ASN A 136 11.32 -17.82 -1.81
N VAL A 137 11.13 -17.01 -2.84
CA VAL A 137 10.25 -17.32 -3.99
C VAL A 137 10.55 -18.70 -4.59
N ASN A 138 11.82 -19.14 -4.56
CA ASN A 138 12.26 -20.43 -5.09
C ASN A 138 12.08 -21.62 -4.14
N HIS A 139 11.62 -21.40 -2.90
CA HIS A 139 11.43 -22.46 -1.91
C HIS A 139 9.93 -22.71 -1.68
N PHE A 140 9.56 -23.98 -1.47
CA PHE A 140 8.19 -24.35 -1.15
C PHE A 140 7.82 -24.05 0.30
N GLU A 141 8.77 -24.12 1.20
CA GLU A 141 8.54 -23.86 2.62
C GLU A 141 9.62 -22.94 3.18
N GLY A 142 9.29 -22.36 4.33
CA GLY A 142 10.17 -21.48 5.07
C GLY A 142 9.71 -21.35 6.52
N PRO A 143 10.58 -20.86 7.40
CA PRO A 143 10.33 -20.88 8.84
C PRO A 143 9.16 -19.97 9.22
N ILE A 144 8.55 -20.31 10.35
CA ILE A 144 7.74 -19.34 11.09
C ILE A 144 8.67 -18.23 11.53
N THR A 145 8.25 -16.98 11.37
CA THR A 145 9.04 -15.80 11.66
C THR A 145 8.24 -14.86 12.55
N VAL A 146 8.80 -14.49 13.71
CA VAL A 146 8.37 -13.36 14.50
C VAL A 146 8.87 -12.09 13.79
N ALA A 147 7.96 -11.38 13.13
CA ALA A 147 8.25 -10.20 12.34
C ALA A 147 7.90 -8.93 13.12
N ILE A 148 8.90 -8.08 13.31
CA ILE A 148 8.79 -6.81 14.02
C ILE A 148 9.09 -5.68 13.04
N THR A 149 8.23 -4.67 13.03
CA THR A 149 8.51 -3.40 12.35
C THR A 149 8.76 -2.32 13.38
N VAL A 150 9.75 -1.49 13.10
CA VAL A 150 10.14 -0.35 13.93
C VAL A 150 10.12 0.90 13.06
N THR A 151 9.97 2.07 13.68
CA THR A 151 10.00 3.33 12.92
C THR A 151 11.31 3.47 12.14
N GLU A 152 11.23 4.08 10.97
CA GLU A 152 12.39 4.30 10.12
C GLU A 152 13.48 5.13 10.81
N GLU A 153 13.07 6.00 11.72
CA GLU A 153 13.90 6.92 12.49
C GLU A 153 14.49 6.27 13.76
N SER A 154 14.14 5.02 14.08
CA SER A 154 14.57 4.38 15.33
C SER A 154 16.09 4.13 15.38
N THR A 155 16.69 4.59 16.47
CA THR A 155 18.12 4.46 16.79
C THR A 155 18.41 3.42 17.88
N ASN A 156 17.38 2.73 18.40
CA ASN A 156 17.55 1.73 19.46
C ASN A 156 18.45 0.56 19.01
N ASP A 157 19.08 -0.10 19.99
CA ASP A 157 19.83 -1.34 19.75
C ASP A 157 18.87 -2.52 19.56
N TRP A 158 18.36 -2.64 18.34
CA TRP A 158 17.50 -3.73 17.92
C TRP A 158 18.23 -5.08 17.84
N THR A 159 19.56 -5.11 17.87
CA THR A 159 20.34 -6.35 17.90
C THR A 159 20.17 -7.04 19.25
N ALA A 160 20.37 -6.29 20.34
CA ALA A 160 20.15 -6.80 21.69
C ALA A 160 18.69 -7.25 21.92
N VAL A 161 17.71 -6.48 21.39
CA VAL A 161 16.30 -6.85 21.45
C VAL A 161 16.03 -8.16 20.71
N ARG A 162 16.54 -8.29 19.47
CA ARG A 162 16.43 -9.53 18.69
C ARG A 162 17.01 -10.71 19.45
N ASP A 163 18.21 -10.58 19.98
CA ASP A 163 18.93 -11.68 20.64
C ASP A 163 18.19 -12.18 21.89
N ARG A 164 17.59 -11.26 22.66
CA ARG A 164 16.71 -11.62 23.80
C ARG A 164 15.46 -12.38 23.38
N ILE A 165 14.88 -12.04 22.22
CA ILE A 165 13.71 -12.77 21.69
C ILE A 165 14.14 -14.16 21.18
N VAL A 166 15.29 -14.27 20.51
CA VAL A 166 15.85 -15.55 20.06
C VAL A 166 16.14 -16.45 21.27
N GLU A 167 16.79 -15.94 22.31
CA GLU A 167 17.05 -16.68 23.54
C GLU A 167 15.74 -17.17 24.20
N LEU A 168 14.70 -16.33 24.24
CA LEU A 168 13.37 -16.73 24.72
C LEU A 168 12.75 -17.87 23.90
N LEU A 169 12.91 -17.84 22.58
CA LEU A 169 12.41 -18.89 21.69
C LEU A 169 13.19 -20.19 21.90
N ASP A 170 14.51 -20.11 21.95
CA ASP A 170 15.41 -21.27 22.13
C ASP A 170 15.21 -21.95 23.49
N THR A 171 15.08 -21.18 24.57
CA THR A 171 14.82 -21.70 25.92
C THR A 171 13.46 -22.42 26.03
N ARG A 172 12.55 -22.18 25.08
CA ARG A 172 11.26 -22.87 24.97
C ARG A 172 11.21 -23.91 23.85
N GLY A 173 12.35 -24.26 23.27
CA GLY A 173 12.47 -25.31 22.26
C GLY A 173 12.04 -24.89 20.84
N HIS A 174 11.90 -23.59 20.58
CA HIS A 174 11.49 -23.06 19.27
C HIS A 174 12.68 -22.65 18.38
N TYR A 175 13.67 -23.54 18.24
CA TYR A 175 14.91 -23.30 17.48
C TYR A 175 14.69 -23.02 15.98
N ASN A 176 13.50 -23.36 15.47
CA ASN A 176 13.16 -23.28 14.04
C ASN A 176 12.36 -22.02 13.71
N VAL A 177 12.15 -21.14 14.70
CA VAL A 177 11.41 -19.88 14.56
C VAL A 177 12.41 -18.75 14.37
N ALA A 178 12.31 -18.06 13.23
CA ALA A 178 13.15 -16.91 12.93
C ALA A 178 12.63 -15.64 13.62
N VAL A 179 13.52 -14.66 13.82
CA VAL A 179 13.17 -13.32 14.27
C VAL A 179 13.69 -12.32 13.25
N GLU A 180 12.79 -11.48 12.74
CA GLU A 180 13.12 -10.43 11.76
C GLU A 180 12.68 -9.06 12.29
N ILE A 181 13.60 -8.10 12.31
CA ILE A 181 13.32 -6.71 12.67
C ILE A 181 13.66 -5.83 11.48
N CYS A 182 12.69 -5.04 11.00
CA CYS A 182 12.88 -4.12 9.88
C CYS A 182 12.39 -2.72 10.24
N ARG A 183 13.07 -1.72 9.67
CA ARG A 183 12.65 -0.32 9.68
C ARG A 183 11.69 -0.10 8.52
N SER A 184 10.45 0.28 8.81
CA SER A 184 9.44 0.56 7.77
C SER A 184 8.27 1.37 8.36
N ASN A 185 7.30 1.70 7.51
CA ASN A 185 6.04 2.32 7.90
C ASN A 185 4.89 1.41 7.48
N ILE A 186 3.91 1.20 8.36
CA ILE A 186 2.75 0.34 8.12
C ILE A 186 1.47 1.13 7.78
N TRP A 187 1.51 2.45 7.99
CA TRP A 187 0.40 3.38 7.78
C TRP A 187 0.61 4.12 6.46
N HIS A 188 0.25 3.47 5.36
CA HIS A 188 0.43 4.02 4.02
C HIS A 188 -0.82 4.78 3.54
N ALA A 189 -1.04 5.98 4.08
CA ALA A 189 -2.15 6.84 3.69
C ALA A 189 -2.11 7.26 2.21
N SER A 190 -0.91 7.48 1.66
CA SER A 190 -0.70 7.91 0.29
C SER A 190 0.39 7.10 -0.41
N SER A 191 0.21 6.92 -1.71
CA SER A 191 1.19 6.35 -2.64
C SER A 191 1.67 7.45 -3.56
N PHE A 192 2.99 7.54 -3.77
CA PHE A 192 3.56 8.33 -4.88
C PHE A 192 3.39 7.67 -6.24
N ASP A 193 3.03 6.38 -6.26
CA ASP A 193 2.70 5.69 -7.51
C ASP A 193 1.27 6.06 -7.89
N ASN A 194 1.13 6.65 -9.07
CA ASN A 194 -0.11 7.17 -9.59
C ASN A 194 -0.94 6.07 -10.26
N GLN A 195 -2.26 6.13 -10.10
CA GLN A 195 -3.20 5.21 -10.74
C GLN A 195 -3.76 5.84 -12.02
N VAL A 196 -3.78 5.07 -13.11
CA VAL A 196 -4.58 5.44 -14.30
C VAL A 196 -6.01 4.98 -14.07
N LEU A 197 -6.93 5.93 -14.05
CA LEU A 197 -8.37 5.71 -13.91
C LEU A 197 -8.96 5.26 -15.25
N ASN A 198 -9.97 4.41 -15.20
CA ASN A 198 -10.70 3.93 -16.37
C ASN A 198 -11.95 4.78 -16.60
N ARG A 199 -12.56 4.68 -17.79
CA ARG A 199 -13.79 5.42 -18.15
C ARG A 199 -14.89 5.42 -17.08
N GLY A 200 -15.09 4.28 -16.41
CA GLY A 200 -16.13 4.12 -15.38
C GLY A 200 -15.84 4.85 -14.06
N ASP A 201 -14.61 5.29 -13.81
CA ASP A 201 -14.24 6.02 -12.59
C ASP A 201 -14.77 7.47 -12.60
N TRP A 202 -15.09 8.02 -13.77
CA TRP A 202 -15.77 9.32 -13.94
C TRP A 202 -17.30 9.21 -14.04
N ALA A 203 -17.87 8.16 -13.43
CA ALA A 203 -19.32 8.07 -13.26
C ALA A 203 -19.81 9.02 -12.16
N ILE A 204 -21.02 9.56 -12.33
CA ILE A 204 -21.65 10.37 -11.26
C ILE A 204 -21.89 9.53 -10.01
N LYS A 205 -22.22 8.24 -10.16
CA LYS A 205 -22.34 7.34 -9.02
C LYS A 205 -20.96 7.05 -8.43
N ALA A 206 -20.85 7.17 -7.11
CA ALA A 206 -19.65 6.79 -6.39
C ALA A 206 -19.38 5.30 -6.57
N LYS A 207 -18.10 4.93 -6.58
CA LYS A 207 -17.65 3.58 -6.91
C LYS A 207 -16.97 2.93 -5.70
N PRO A 208 -17.56 1.90 -5.08
CA PRO A 208 -16.88 1.08 -4.07
C PRO A 208 -15.55 0.54 -4.61
N GLY A 209 -14.50 0.58 -3.80
CA GLY A 209 -13.14 0.26 -4.22
C GLY A 209 -12.48 1.32 -5.13
N GLY A 210 -13.16 2.44 -5.41
CA GLY A 210 -12.66 3.51 -6.27
C GLY A 210 -11.73 4.50 -5.55
N SER A 211 -11.10 5.38 -6.34
CA SER A 211 -10.22 6.43 -5.84
C SER A 211 -10.96 7.46 -4.97
N LEU A 212 -10.35 7.86 -3.85
CA LEU A 212 -10.87 8.80 -2.88
C LEU A 212 -9.75 9.69 -2.35
N GLY A 213 -10.00 10.99 -2.19
CA GLY A 213 -9.03 11.86 -1.53
C GLY A 213 -9.66 13.08 -0.87
N PRO A 214 -8.93 13.76 0.02
CA PRO A 214 -9.32 15.08 0.50
C PRO A 214 -9.60 16.02 -0.68
N ARG A 215 -10.66 16.82 -0.57
CA ARG A 215 -11.12 17.69 -1.65
C ARG A 215 -9.99 18.61 -2.12
N GLY A 216 -9.71 18.58 -3.42
CA GLY A 216 -8.65 19.40 -4.03
C GLY A 216 -7.21 18.97 -3.70
N SER A 217 -6.99 17.83 -3.05
CA SER A 217 -5.65 17.35 -2.78
C SER A 217 -5.01 16.70 -4.00
N THR A 218 -3.82 17.17 -4.38
CA THR A 218 -3.00 16.62 -5.47
C THR A 218 -1.92 15.65 -4.96
N THR A 219 -1.86 15.40 -3.66
CA THR A 219 -0.78 14.63 -3.01
C THR A 219 -1.28 13.43 -2.21
N SER A 220 -2.60 13.24 -2.11
CA SER A 220 -3.20 12.13 -1.38
C SER A 220 -4.32 11.47 -2.16
N ALA A 221 -4.24 10.14 -2.26
CA ALA A 221 -5.28 9.28 -2.82
C ALA A 221 -5.31 7.95 -2.06
N SER A 222 -6.53 7.53 -1.74
CA SER A 222 -6.92 6.39 -0.91
C SER A 222 -8.13 5.68 -1.52
N THR A 223 -8.70 4.67 -0.85
CA THR A 223 -9.86 3.95 -1.38
C THR A 223 -11.16 4.35 -0.68
N PHE A 224 -12.21 4.58 -1.49
CA PHE A 224 -13.58 4.60 -1.01
C PHE A 224 -14.05 3.16 -0.80
N GLY A 225 -14.30 2.77 0.45
CA GLY A 225 -14.67 1.38 0.76
C GLY A 225 -16.01 0.99 0.19
N GLY A 226 -17.02 1.78 0.51
CA GLY A 226 -18.41 1.53 0.12
C GLY A 226 -19.37 2.26 1.04
N PHE A 227 -20.59 1.75 1.09
CA PHE A 227 -21.70 2.32 1.83
C PHE A 227 -22.09 1.46 3.02
N ILE A 228 -22.51 2.12 4.09
CA ILE A 228 -23.21 1.50 5.21
C ILE A 228 -24.46 2.33 5.51
N ASP A 229 -25.51 1.69 6.01
CA ASP A 229 -26.70 2.38 6.50
C ASP A 229 -26.69 2.39 8.03
N LEU A 230 -26.92 3.57 8.64
CA LEU A 230 -27.10 3.75 10.08
C LEU A 230 -28.57 3.99 10.38
N GLN A 231 -29.08 3.31 11.41
CA GLN A 231 -30.43 3.57 11.92
C GLN A 231 -30.39 4.68 12.98
N HIS A 232 -31.14 5.75 12.73
CA HIS A 232 -31.25 6.87 13.67
C HIS A 232 -31.92 6.42 14.99
N PRO A 233 -31.40 6.81 16.17
CA PRO A 233 -31.86 6.28 17.45
C PRO A 233 -33.32 6.58 17.78
N ILE A 234 -33.81 7.77 17.40
CA ILE A 234 -35.16 8.25 17.73
C ILE A 234 -36.15 7.93 16.60
N SER A 235 -35.96 8.49 15.40
CA SER A 235 -36.85 8.28 14.25
C SER A 235 -36.85 6.85 13.69
N GLN A 236 -35.84 6.02 13.99
CA GLN A 236 -35.64 4.69 13.41
C GLN A 236 -35.45 4.67 11.88
N GLU A 237 -35.28 5.84 11.26
CA GLU A 237 -34.99 5.97 9.85
C GLU A 237 -33.55 5.53 9.54
N TRP A 238 -33.37 4.91 8.38
CA TRP A 238 -32.06 4.50 7.88
C TRP A 238 -31.49 5.62 7.01
N LYS A 239 -30.27 6.07 7.33
CA LYS A 239 -29.48 6.98 6.50
C LYS A 239 -28.22 6.29 6.01
N ARG A 240 -27.96 6.40 4.70
CA ARG A 240 -26.77 5.86 4.06
C ARG A 240 -25.58 6.81 4.22
N PHE A 241 -24.42 6.25 4.54
CA PHE A 241 -23.14 6.94 4.62
C PHE A 241 -22.11 6.21 3.78
N GLY A 242 -21.15 6.95 3.23
CA GLY A 242 -19.92 6.37 2.70
C GLY A 242 -18.96 6.02 3.83
N MET A 243 -18.05 5.08 3.61
CA MET A 243 -17.06 4.69 4.62
C MET A 243 -15.66 4.50 4.02
N THR A 244 -14.65 4.93 4.76
CA THR A 244 -13.21 4.73 4.50
C THR A 244 -12.44 4.76 5.84
N ASN A 245 -11.10 4.78 5.83
CA ASN A 245 -10.31 4.98 7.05
C ASN A 245 -10.24 6.46 7.47
N PHE A 246 -10.04 6.70 8.76
CA PHE A 246 -9.85 8.04 9.30
C PHE A 246 -8.59 8.69 8.74
N HIS A 247 -7.47 7.97 8.69
CA HIS A 247 -6.22 8.53 8.17
C HIS A 247 -6.31 8.96 6.69
N CYS A 248 -7.23 8.38 5.92
CA CYS A 248 -7.48 8.76 4.52
C CYS A 248 -8.14 10.14 4.42
N VAL A 249 -9.02 10.49 5.36
CA VAL A 249 -9.80 11.75 5.31
C VAL A 249 -9.08 12.93 5.94
N VAL A 250 -8.13 12.70 6.85
CA VAL A 250 -7.31 13.76 7.48
C VAL A 250 -5.95 13.96 6.81
N ALA A 251 -5.65 13.22 5.74
CA ALA A 251 -4.38 13.36 5.02
C ALA A 251 -4.17 14.81 4.53
N GLY A 252 -3.02 15.40 4.83
CA GLY A 252 -2.73 16.79 4.45
C GLY A 252 -3.39 17.85 5.34
N SER A 253 -4.07 17.44 6.41
CA SER A 253 -4.74 18.33 7.37
C SER A 253 -3.91 18.58 8.64
N GLU A 254 -2.62 18.25 8.65
CA GLU A 254 -1.74 18.33 9.82
C GLU A 254 -1.60 19.76 10.37
N SER A 255 -1.78 20.77 9.50
CA SER A 255 -1.77 22.19 9.88
C SER A 255 -3.12 22.69 10.41
N HIS A 256 -4.18 21.88 10.35
CA HIS A 256 -5.51 22.29 10.80
C HIS A 256 -5.54 22.43 12.34
N PRO A 257 -6.12 23.51 12.91
CA PRO A 257 -6.13 23.72 14.36
C PRO A 257 -6.78 22.59 15.17
N SER A 258 -7.73 21.86 14.57
CA SER A 258 -8.40 20.72 15.21
C SER A 258 -7.70 19.38 14.98
N TYR A 259 -6.63 19.31 14.17
CA TYR A 259 -6.01 18.04 13.77
C TYR A 259 -5.62 17.16 14.95
N GLY A 260 -4.91 17.71 15.94
CA GLY A 260 -4.52 16.97 17.14
C GLY A 260 -5.70 16.41 17.93
N ARG A 261 -6.81 17.17 18.01
CA ARG A 261 -8.04 16.72 18.65
C ARG A 261 -8.68 15.57 17.87
N TRP A 262 -8.80 15.71 16.55
CA TRP A 262 -9.36 14.65 15.69
C TRP A 262 -8.55 13.36 15.76
N VAL A 263 -7.23 13.47 15.77
CA VAL A 263 -6.31 12.34 15.94
C VAL A 263 -6.58 11.61 17.26
N LYS A 264 -6.77 12.34 18.35
CA LYS A 264 -6.94 11.76 19.70
C LYS A 264 -8.36 11.26 20.00
N GLU A 265 -9.37 12.04 19.63
CA GLU A 265 -10.76 11.86 20.09
C GLU A 265 -11.70 11.40 18.96
N GLY A 266 -11.23 11.45 17.72
CA GLY A 266 -12.05 11.30 16.53
C GLY A 266 -12.87 12.56 16.22
N ILE A 267 -13.81 12.40 15.29
CA ILE A 267 -14.75 13.45 14.86
C ILE A 267 -16.15 12.98 15.26
N LYS A 268 -16.86 13.79 16.04
CA LYS A 268 -18.24 13.48 16.46
C LYS A 268 -19.25 14.13 15.51
N PRO A 269 -20.45 13.55 15.34
CA PRO A 269 -21.52 14.21 14.62
C PRO A 269 -21.78 15.63 15.16
N GLY A 270 -21.84 16.61 14.25
CA GLY A 270 -22.07 18.01 14.63
C GLY A 270 -20.84 18.76 15.16
N ASP A 271 -19.62 18.21 15.03
CA ASP A 271 -18.40 18.97 15.30
C ASP A 271 -18.30 20.19 14.35
N ASN A 272 -18.50 21.39 14.90
CA ASN A 272 -18.48 22.65 14.14
C ASN A 272 -17.11 22.97 13.53
N SER A 273 -16.05 22.34 14.01
CA SER A 273 -14.70 22.54 13.46
C SER A 273 -14.41 21.63 12.27
N ASN A 274 -15.26 20.60 12.04
CA ASN A 274 -15.11 19.66 10.94
C ASN A 274 -15.53 20.30 9.62
N ASN A 275 -14.54 20.55 8.77
CA ASN A 275 -14.68 21.07 7.42
C ASN A 275 -14.11 20.11 6.37
N LEU A 276 -13.86 18.85 6.74
CA LEU A 276 -13.23 17.87 5.86
C LEU A 276 -14.22 17.44 4.78
N GLN A 277 -13.80 17.61 3.54
CA GLN A 277 -14.56 17.27 2.34
C GLN A 277 -13.75 16.31 1.48
N LEU A 278 -14.44 15.48 0.71
CA LEU A 278 -13.81 14.43 -0.10
C LEU A 278 -14.24 14.52 -1.57
N ASP A 279 -13.31 14.18 -2.44
CA ASP A 279 -13.51 14.00 -3.87
C ASP A 279 -13.40 12.51 -4.25
N GLN A 280 -14.25 12.09 -5.19
CA GLN A 280 -14.16 10.81 -5.88
C GLN A 280 -14.38 11.02 -7.40
N PRO A 281 -13.42 10.66 -8.28
CA PRO A 281 -12.08 10.20 -7.93
C PRO A 281 -11.26 11.29 -7.22
N ALA A 282 -10.16 10.90 -6.55
CA ALA A 282 -9.22 11.85 -5.97
C ALA A 282 -8.62 12.75 -7.07
N LEU A 283 -8.39 14.04 -6.77
CA LEU A 283 -7.83 14.97 -7.75
C LEU A 283 -6.43 14.52 -8.25
N GLN A 284 -5.60 13.97 -7.36
CA GLN A 284 -4.31 13.39 -7.74
C GLN A 284 -4.42 12.37 -8.88
N ASP A 285 -5.36 11.41 -8.78
CA ASP A 285 -5.55 10.37 -9.78
C ASP A 285 -6.19 10.90 -11.07
N ASP A 286 -7.10 11.86 -10.93
CA ASP A 286 -7.75 12.54 -12.06
C ASP A 286 -6.73 13.28 -12.93
N GLU A 287 -5.90 14.14 -12.31
CA GLU A 287 -4.86 14.91 -13.01
C GLU A 287 -3.83 14.00 -13.67
N PHE A 288 -3.39 12.94 -12.96
CA PHE A 288 -2.47 11.98 -13.52
C PHE A 288 -3.07 11.25 -14.73
N SER A 289 -4.33 10.83 -14.64
CA SER A 289 -5.02 10.12 -15.74
C SER A 289 -5.21 11.01 -16.96
N LEU A 290 -5.54 12.29 -16.78
CA LEU A 290 -5.61 13.27 -17.86
C LEU A 290 -4.26 13.43 -18.57
N GLN A 291 -3.16 13.50 -17.82
CA GLN A 291 -1.82 13.57 -18.39
C GLN A 291 -1.45 12.27 -19.12
N HIS A 292 -1.77 11.12 -18.53
CA HIS A 292 -1.53 9.81 -19.11
C HIS A 292 -2.20 9.66 -20.47
N TYR A 293 -3.51 9.93 -20.57
CA TYR A 293 -4.24 9.76 -21.82
C TYR A 293 -3.83 10.75 -22.91
N ARG A 294 -3.45 11.99 -22.56
CA ARG A 294 -2.87 12.93 -23.53
C ARG A 294 -1.57 12.38 -24.11
N LYS A 295 -0.69 11.87 -23.26
CA LYS A 295 0.59 11.28 -23.67
C LYS A 295 0.37 10.04 -24.54
N GLU A 296 -0.57 9.18 -24.17
CA GLU A 296 -0.90 7.97 -24.92
C GLU A 296 -1.46 8.29 -26.31
N ILE A 297 -2.31 9.33 -26.45
CA ILE A 297 -2.75 9.83 -27.76
C ILE A 297 -1.55 10.24 -28.62
N ASP A 298 -0.62 11.02 -28.07
CA ASP A 298 0.55 11.49 -28.81
C ASP A 298 1.48 10.33 -29.22
N GLU A 299 1.62 9.31 -28.37
CA GLU A 299 2.42 8.10 -28.64
C GLU A 299 1.79 7.27 -29.77
N VAL A 300 0.49 6.94 -29.66
CA VAL A 300 -0.22 6.15 -30.70
C VAL A 300 -0.28 6.89 -32.04
N GLN A 301 -0.34 8.23 -32.03
CA GLN A 301 -0.26 9.03 -33.26
C GLN A 301 1.12 8.97 -33.93
N ARG A 302 2.21 8.86 -33.16
CA ARG A 302 3.57 8.77 -33.69
C ARG A 302 3.92 7.39 -34.26
N ASP A 303 3.25 6.34 -33.81
CA ASP A 303 3.50 4.96 -34.24
C ASP A 303 3.17 4.67 -35.70
N VAL A 304 2.36 5.51 -36.35
CA VAL A 304 2.05 5.39 -37.78
C VAL A 304 2.74 6.52 -38.53
N SER A 305 3.69 6.17 -39.41
CA SER A 305 4.29 7.19 -40.28
C SER A 305 3.24 7.86 -41.14
N ASP A 306 3.34 9.18 -41.30
CA ASP A 306 2.42 9.95 -42.13
C ASP A 306 2.33 9.40 -43.56
N ASN A 307 3.44 8.87 -44.09
CA ASN A 307 3.48 8.19 -45.37
C ASN A 307 2.57 6.95 -45.41
N LEU A 308 2.66 6.05 -44.44
CA LEU A 308 1.79 4.87 -44.37
C LEU A 308 0.32 5.26 -44.23
N ARG A 309 0.03 6.29 -43.43
CA ARG A 309 -1.32 6.83 -43.27
C ARG A 309 -1.87 7.35 -44.60
N GLN A 310 -1.10 8.16 -45.33
CA GLN A 310 -1.51 8.69 -46.63
C GLN A 310 -1.77 7.58 -47.66
N ARG A 311 -0.88 6.58 -47.73
CA ARG A 311 -1.05 5.43 -48.64
C ARG A 311 -2.30 4.59 -48.32
N ILE A 312 -2.63 4.43 -47.04
CA ILE A 312 -3.87 3.75 -46.64
C ILE A 312 -5.10 4.56 -47.07
N LEU A 313 -5.09 5.88 -46.86
CA LEU A 313 -6.21 6.77 -47.19
C LEU A 313 -6.41 6.93 -48.70
N SER A 314 -5.34 6.91 -49.49
CA SER A 314 -5.41 6.98 -50.96
C SER A 314 -5.80 5.68 -51.64
N GLY A 315 -5.97 4.59 -50.87
CA GLY A 315 -6.34 3.28 -51.41
C GLY A 315 -5.20 2.55 -52.14
N ASP A 316 -3.94 2.89 -51.84
CA ASP A 316 -2.77 2.30 -52.49
C ASP A 316 -2.79 0.75 -52.44
N PRO A 317 -2.77 0.07 -53.60
CA PRO A 317 -2.83 -1.38 -53.68
C PRO A 317 -1.57 -2.08 -53.13
N SER A 318 -0.45 -1.37 -53.02
CA SER A 318 0.80 -1.90 -52.44
C SER A 318 0.79 -1.99 -50.92
N VAL A 319 -0.22 -1.43 -50.25
CA VAL A 319 -0.38 -1.54 -48.79
C VAL A 319 -0.97 -2.90 -48.43
N SER A 320 -0.22 -3.67 -47.64
CA SER A 320 -0.62 -5.01 -47.21
C SER A 320 -1.89 -5.00 -46.35
N ARG A 321 -2.60 -6.14 -46.36
CA ARG A 321 -3.79 -6.34 -45.52
C ARG A 321 -3.47 -6.21 -44.02
N SER A 322 -2.30 -6.66 -43.58
CA SER A 322 -1.85 -6.54 -42.19
C SER A 322 -1.68 -5.08 -41.76
N GLN A 323 -1.05 -4.25 -42.58
CA GLN A 323 -0.91 -2.80 -42.32
C GLN A 323 -2.27 -2.11 -42.21
N LYS A 324 -3.23 -2.42 -43.11
CA LYS A 324 -4.60 -1.89 -43.04
C LYS A 324 -5.31 -2.31 -41.75
N THR A 325 -5.12 -3.56 -41.30
CA THR A 325 -5.69 -4.06 -40.04
C THR A 325 -5.08 -3.37 -38.82
N ILE A 326 -3.75 -3.20 -38.77
CA ILE A 326 -3.05 -2.51 -37.69
C ILE A 326 -3.54 -1.06 -37.58
N TYR A 327 -3.59 -0.34 -38.69
CA TYR A 327 -4.09 1.04 -38.72
C TYR A 327 -5.53 1.14 -38.22
N LYS A 328 -6.42 0.24 -38.64
CA LYS A 328 -7.82 0.22 -38.15
C LYS A 328 -7.89 0.00 -36.63
N ARG A 329 -7.07 -0.91 -36.08
CA ARG A 329 -6.99 -1.16 -34.62
C ARG A 329 -6.48 0.07 -33.87
N GLN A 330 -5.46 0.75 -34.40
CA GLN A 330 -4.94 1.98 -33.82
C GLN A 330 -5.97 3.12 -33.85
N GLN A 331 -6.72 3.28 -34.95
CA GLN A 331 -7.81 4.27 -35.02
C GLN A 331 -8.91 3.97 -34.00
N ALA A 332 -9.30 2.70 -33.84
CA ALA A 332 -10.26 2.30 -32.80
C ALA A 332 -9.74 2.61 -31.39
N THR A 333 -8.47 2.31 -31.11
CA THR A 333 -7.81 2.62 -29.83
C THR A 333 -7.78 4.13 -29.57
N LEU A 334 -7.38 4.94 -30.55
CA LEU A 334 -7.37 6.40 -30.44
C LEU A 334 -8.77 6.97 -30.19
N SER A 335 -9.80 6.42 -30.85
CA SER A 335 -11.19 6.82 -30.61
C SER A 335 -11.62 6.55 -29.17
N GLU A 336 -11.24 5.38 -28.62
CA GLU A 336 -11.54 5.02 -27.23
C GLU A 336 -10.82 5.90 -26.21
N ILE A 337 -9.52 6.16 -26.40
CA ILE A 337 -8.74 7.03 -25.52
C ILE A 337 -9.27 8.46 -25.56
N ARG A 338 -9.60 9.00 -26.75
CA ARG A 338 -10.15 10.35 -26.90
C ARG A 338 -11.51 10.50 -26.23
N GLU A 339 -12.37 9.49 -26.34
CA GLU A 339 -13.66 9.50 -25.66
C GLU A 339 -13.49 9.46 -24.14
N THR A 340 -12.55 8.65 -23.64
CA THR A 340 -12.22 8.61 -22.21
C THR A 340 -11.69 9.95 -21.71
N LEU A 341 -10.76 10.57 -22.45
CA LEU A 341 -10.23 11.91 -22.14
C LEU A 341 -11.34 12.98 -22.16
N ARG A 342 -12.28 12.91 -23.11
CA ARG A 342 -13.43 13.82 -23.19
C ARG A 342 -14.31 13.70 -21.94
N ILE A 343 -14.62 12.48 -21.51
CA ILE A 343 -15.40 12.22 -20.30
C ILE A 343 -14.68 12.76 -19.08
N ALA A 344 -13.40 12.40 -18.89
CA ALA A 344 -12.57 12.87 -17.78
C ALA A 344 -12.52 14.41 -17.72
N THR A 345 -12.26 15.06 -18.86
CA THR A 345 -12.20 16.54 -18.94
C THR A 345 -13.55 17.20 -18.63
N SER A 346 -14.67 16.51 -18.91
CA SER A 346 -16.02 17.00 -18.58
C SER A 346 -16.43 16.75 -17.12
N PHE A 347 -15.63 16.01 -16.36
CA PHE A 347 -15.90 15.65 -14.97
C PHE A 347 -15.37 16.73 -14.01
N ASP A 348 -16.12 17.81 -13.92
CA ASP A 348 -15.75 18.99 -13.14
C ASP A 348 -15.69 18.76 -11.61
N GLN A 349 -15.24 19.79 -10.89
CA GLN A 349 -15.08 19.76 -9.43
C GLN A 349 -16.39 19.51 -8.66
N GLN A 350 -17.55 19.90 -9.21
CA GLN A 350 -18.83 19.62 -8.55
C GLN A 350 -19.21 18.15 -8.70
N LYS A 351 -18.95 17.55 -9.87
CA LYS A 351 -19.16 16.11 -10.10
C LYS A 351 -18.22 15.25 -9.26
N ARG A 352 -16.98 15.73 -9.00
CA ARG A 352 -16.01 15.06 -8.12
C ARG A 352 -16.38 15.07 -6.65
N TYR A 353 -17.05 16.13 -6.18
CA TYR A 353 -17.44 16.23 -4.78
C TYR A 353 -18.28 15.03 -4.34
N LEU A 354 -17.73 14.24 -3.42
CA LEU A 354 -18.39 13.06 -2.88
C LEU A 354 -19.29 13.43 -1.70
N GLY A 355 -18.76 14.23 -0.78
CA GLY A 355 -19.44 14.56 0.48
C GLY A 355 -18.51 15.14 1.52
N SER A 356 -19.05 15.34 2.72
CA SER A 356 -18.31 15.80 3.90
C SER A 356 -18.14 14.68 4.91
N VAL A 357 -17.04 14.68 5.65
CA VAL A 357 -16.86 13.75 6.78
C VAL A 357 -17.96 14.03 7.81
N TYR A 358 -18.65 12.99 8.25
CA TYR A 358 -19.73 13.08 9.24
C TYR A 358 -19.23 12.75 10.65
N ALA A 359 -18.46 11.66 10.78
CA ALA A 359 -17.89 11.18 12.03
C ALA A 359 -16.66 10.32 11.73
N ALA A 360 -15.74 10.19 12.69
CA ALA A 360 -14.57 9.33 12.56
C ALA A 360 -14.03 8.88 13.92
N SER A 361 -13.27 7.78 13.92
CA SER A 361 -12.71 7.18 15.13
C SER A 361 -11.54 7.95 15.75
N GLY A 362 -10.76 8.66 14.92
CA GLY A 362 -9.40 9.04 15.29
C GLY A 362 -8.45 7.83 15.28
N PHE A 363 -7.23 8.00 15.77
CA PHE A 363 -6.29 6.90 15.99
C PHE A 363 -6.43 6.39 17.42
N ASN A 364 -7.34 5.43 17.60
CA ASN A 364 -7.71 4.93 18.91
C ASN A 364 -7.87 3.41 18.91
N VAL A 365 -8.22 2.86 20.07
CA VAL A 365 -8.59 1.46 20.23
C VAL A 365 -9.92 1.32 20.95
N ASN A 366 -10.68 0.28 20.64
CA ASN A 366 -11.89 -0.03 21.39
C ASN A 366 -11.56 -0.65 22.76
N LYS A 367 -12.60 -0.96 23.55
CA LYS A 367 -12.47 -1.53 24.89
C LYS A 367 -11.74 -2.88 24.90
N GLN A 368 -11.75 -3.60 23.78
CA GLN A 368 -11.10 -4.87 23.53
C GLN A 368 -9.67 -4.71 22.96
N LYS A 369 -9.14 -3.48 22.93
CA LYS A 369 -7.83 -3.13 22.36
C LYS A 369 -7.71 -3.50 20.88
N LYS A 370 -8.79 -3.36 20.12
CA LYS A 370 -8.79 -3.48 18.66
C LYS A 370 -8.55 -2.10 18.08
N LEU A 371 -7.68 -2.04 17.07
CA LEU A 371 -7.41 -0.80 16.36
C LEU A 371 -8.71 -0.22 15.77
N LEU A 372 -8.86 1.10 15.89
CA LEU A 372 -9.93 1.85 15.24
C LEU A 372 -9.32 2.87 14.29
N ASP A 373 -9.81 2.85 13.05
CA ASP A 373 -9.40 3.75 12.00
C ASP A 373 -10.49 3.79 10.93
N TRP A 374 -11.59 4.48 11.21
CA TRP A 374 -12.72 4.58 10.29
C TRP A 374 -13.25 6.01 10.23
N ALA A 375 -13.81 6.37 9.08
CA ALA A 375 -14.53 7.62 8.87
C ALA A 375 -15.79 7.38 8.05
N LEU A 376 -16.88 8.02 8.48
CA LEU A 376 -18.14 8.10 7.77
C LEU A 376 -18.24 9.39 6.98
N VAL A 377 -18.79 9.29 5.78
CA VAL A 377 -18.97 10.40 4.84
C VAL A 377 -20.46 10.60 4.63
N ASP A 378 -20.95 11.81 4.88
CA ASP A 378 -22.28 12.22 4.43
C ASP A 378 -22.22 12.48 2.92
N VAL A 379 -22.58 11.46 2.15
CA VAL A 379 -22.42 11.43 0.71
C VAL A 379 -23.55 12.21 0.04
N ASP A 380 -23.21 13.02 -0.95
CA ASP A 380 -24.20 13.74 -1.75
C ASP A 380 -25.18 12.75 -2.40
N LYS A 381 -26.48 13.07 -2.32
CA LYS A 381 -27.56 12.18 -2.77
C LYS A 381 -27.41 11.73 -4.22
N CYS A 382 -26.84 12.56 -5.10
CA CYS A 382 -26.64 12.19 -6.49
C CYS A 382 -25.57 11.08 -6.66
N ARG A 383 -24.62 10.99 -5.73
CA ARG A 383 -23.50 10.04 -5.73
C ARG A 383 -23.87 8.67 -5.17
N LEU A 384 -24.95 8.57 -4.37
CA LEU A 384 -25.38 7.31 -3.73
C LEU A 384 -25.65 6.18 -4.73
N THR A 385 -25.15 4.99 -4.41
CA THR A 385 -25.38 3.73 -5.13
C THR A 385 -25.39 2.54 -4.14
N VAL A 386 -25.22 1.31 -4.63
CA VAL A 386 -25.07 0.07 -3.85
C VAL A 386 -23.62 -0.41 -3.83
N ASN A 387 -23.29 -1.34 -2.93
CA ASN A 387 -21.97 -1.95 -2.81
C ASN A 387 -21.73 -3.00 -3.91
N GLU A 388 -21.70 -2.57 -5.17
CA GLU A 388 -21.47 -3.47 -6.31
C GLU A 388 -20.09 -4.12 -6.24
N ILE A 389 -20.05 -5.43 -6.52
CA ILE A 389 -18.83 -6.21 -6.64
C ILE A 389 -18.49 -6.31 -8.14
N PRO A 390 -17.26 -5.95 -8.57
CA PRO A 390 -16.87 -6.06 -9.96
C PRO A 390 -17.09 -7.47 -10.51
N PRO A 391 -17.75 -7.64 -11.67
CA PRO A 391 -17.98 -8.96 -12.25
C PRO A 391 -16.68 -9.60 -12.75
N ASP A 392 -16.66 -10.94 -12.81
CA ASP A 392 -15.54 -11.85 -13.14
C ASP A 392 -14.74 -11.45 -14.41
N GLY A 393 -15.37 -10.77 -15.37
CA GLY A 393 -14.73 -10.30 -16.60
C GLY A 393 -13.92 -8.99 -16.49
N THR A 394 -14.02 -8.28 -15.36
CA THR A 394 -13.28 -7.02 -15.09
C THR A 394 -12.08 -7.22 -14.17
N VAL A 395 -11.97 -8.43 -13.61
CA VAL A 395 -10.91 -8.85 -12.71
C VAL A 395 -9.81 -9.51 -13.54
N ASP A 396 -8.54 -9.18 -13.24
CA ASP A 396 -7.40 -9.79 -13.93
C ASP A 396 -7.51 -11.31 -13.90
N SER A 397 -7.30 -11.95 -15.05
CA SER A 397 -7.40 -13.40 -15.25
C SER A 397 -6.65 -14.25 -14.22
N LYS A 398 -5.65 -13.68 -13.53
CA LYS A 398 -4.92 -14.31 -12.42
C LYS A 398 -5.78 -14.53 -11.16
N TYR A 399 -6.88 -13.81 -10.99
CA TYR A 399 -7.80 -13.92 -9.83
C TYR A 399 -9.13 -14.61 -10.15
N ARG A 400 -9.24 -15.34 -11.28
CA ARG A 400 -10.41 -16.16 -11.72
C ARG A 400 -10.91 -17.24 -10.74
N VAL A 401 -10.47 -17.20 -9.48
CA VAL A 401 -10.76 -18.19 -8.45
C VAL A 401 -11.88 -17.72 -7.52
N TYR A 402 -12.41 -16.52 -7.74
CA TYR A 402 -13.55 -16.01 -7.02
C TYR A 402 -14.63 -15.53 -8.01
N THR A 403 -15.77 -16.20 -7.97
CA THR A 403 -17.00 -15.74 -8.60
C THR A 403 -17.94 -15.37 -7.45
N PRO A 404 -18.24 -14.07 -7.24
CA PRO A 404 -19.14 -13.70 -6.16
C PRO A 404 -20.51 -14.34 -6.40
N PRO A 405 -21.13 -14.94 -5.38
CA PRO A 405 -22.45 -15.55 -5.55
C PRO A 405 -23.54 -14.50 -5.84
N GLN A 406 -23.27 -13.23 -5.51
CA GLN A 406 -24.17 -12.10 -5.73
C GLN A 406 -23.38 -10.87 -6.21
N PRO A 407 -23.96 -10.02 -7.08
CA PRO A 407 -23.26 -8.85 -7.63
C PRO A 407 -23.13 -7.68 -6.64
N VAL A 408 -23.69 -7.80 -5.43
CA VAL A 408 -23.71 -6.75 -4.41
C VAL A 408 -23.33 -7.34 -3.06
N MET A 409 -22.48 -6.64 -2.32
CA MET A 409 -22.13 -7.00 -0.95
C MET A 409 -23.31 -6.72 -0.02
N ILE A 410 -23.82 -7.73 0.68
CA ILE A 410 -24.98 -7.61 1.57
C ILE A 410 -24.72 -8.37 2.87
N GLY A 411 -25.05 -7.73 3.99
CA GLY A 411 -24.89 -8.32 5.31
C GLY A 411 -23.44 -8.39 5.77
N THR A 412 -23.24 -9.01 6.93
CA THR A 412 -21.94 -9.13 7.58
C THR A 412 -21.65 -10.56 7.96
N ASN A 413 -20.37 -10.88 8.12
CA ASN A 413 -19.95 -12.16 8.68
C ASN A 413 -18.70 -11.96 9.54
N SER A 414 -18.47 -12.90 10.45
CA SER A 414 -17.18 -13.03 11.14
C SER A 414 -16.21 -13.79 10.26
N VAL A 415 -14.92 -13.58 10.47
CA VAL A 415 -13.87 -14.36 9.82
C VAL A 415 -13.12 -15.21 10.85
N ASN A 416 -12.61 -16.36 10.45
CA ASN A 416 -11.77 -17.24 11.27
C ASN A 416 -10.39 -17.43 10.64
N GLU A 417 -9.47 -17.99 11.43
CA GLU A 417 -8.15 -18.38 10.99
C GLU A 417 -8.22 -19.30 9.76
N GLY A 418 -7.44 -18.99 8.71
CA GLY A 418 -7.39 -19.78 7.47
C GLY A 418 -8.47 -19.45 6.44
N ASP A 419 -9.48 -18.64 6.80
CA ASP A 419 -10.54 -18.25 5.86
C ASP A 419 -10.01 -17.42 4.70
N ARG A 420 -10.72 -17.51 3.56
CA ARG A 420 -10.45 -16.70 2.38
C ARG A 420 -11.25 -15.41 2.45
N VAL A 421 -10.57 -14.30 2.14
CA VAL A 421 -11.17 -12.98 2.08
C VAL A 421 -10.77 -12.27 0.79
N PHE A 422 -11.56 -11.29 0.39
CA PHE A 422 -11.42 -10.56 -0.86
C PHE A 422 -11.64 -9.07 -0.61
N LYS A 423 -11.01 -8.23 -1.43
CA LYS A 423 -11.29 -6.80 -1.45
C LYS A 423 -11.22 -6.22 -2.85
N VAL A 424 -11.77 -5.02 -3.00
CA VAL A 424 -11.58 -4.18 -4.18
C VAL A 424 -10.94 -2.87 -3.70
N GLY A 425 -9.73 -2.60 -4.18
CA GLY A 425 -9.00 -1.36 -3.87
C GLY A 425 -8.69 -0.55 -5.13
N ARG A 426 -8.42 0.75 -4.96
CA ARG A 426 -8.22 1.66 -6.10
C ARG A 426 -7.05 1.29 -7.01
N ARG A 427 -6.07 0.54 -6.50
CA ARG A 427 -4.76 0.33 -7.14
C ARG A 427 -4.59 -1.09 -7.67
N THR A 428 -4.71 -2.06 -6.79
CA THR A 428 -4.58 -3.49 -7.12
C THR A 428 -5.88 -4.04 -7.72
N GLY A 429 -6.97 -3.28 -7.62
CA GLY A 429 -8.30 -3.72 -8.00
C GLY A 429 -8.75 -4.85 -7.09
N PHE A 430 -9.21 -5.93 -7.71
CA PHE A 430 -9.68 -7.10 -6.99
C PHE A 430 -8.50 -7.96 -6.50
N THR A 431 -8.45 -8.22 -5.19
CA THR A 431 -7.38 -9.00 -4.55
C THR A 431 -7.95 -10.01 -3.56
N GLY A 432 -7.25 -11.15 -3.41
CA GLY A 432 -7.61 -12.23 -2.50
C GLY A 432 -6.57 -12.42 -1.40
N GLY A 433 -7.02 -12.86 -0.23
CA GLY A 433 -6.18 -13.06 0.94
C GLY A 433 -6.60 -14.26 1.77
N THR A 434 -5.74 -14.62 2.70
CA THR A 434 -5.97 -15.66 3.72
C THR A 434 -5.79 -15.06 5.09
N VAL A 435 -6.73 -15.32 6.00
CA VAL A 435 -6.52 -15.00 7.40
C VAL A 435 -5.41 -15.90 7.97
N ASN A 436 -4.45 -15.30 8.64
CA ASN A 436 -3.33 -16.03 9.21
C ASN A 436 -3.75 -16.92 10.39
N GLY A 437 -3.09 -18.07 10.59
CA GLY A 437 -3.34 -18.94 11.74
C GLY A 437 -3.00 -18.28 13.08
N ILE A 438 -2.00 -17.40 13.10
CA ILE A 438 -1.79 -16.44 14.18
C ILE A 438 -2.48 -15.14 13.74
N ARG A 439 -3.78 -15.09 13.98
CA ARG A 439 -4.68 -14.08 13.40
C ARG A 439 -4.33 -12.64 13.74
N LEU A 440 -3.94 -12.36 14.98
CA LEU A 440 -3.79 -10.99 15.46
C LEU A 440 -2.33 -10.53 15.39
N ALA A 441 -2.14 -9.35 14.80
CA ALA A 441 -0.94 -8.55 14.97
C ALA A 441 -1.15 -7.55 16.11
N ASP A 442 -0.07 -7.23 16.83
CA ASP A 442 0.01 -6.07 17.71
C ASP A 442 0.52 -4.87 16.92
N LEU A 443 -0.12 -3.73 17.13
CA LEU A 443 0.17 -2.47 16.47
C LEU A 443 0.40 -1.41 17.53
N GLN A 444 1.42 -0.57 17.33
CA GLN A 444 1.71 0.56 18.18
C GLN A 444 1.83 1.83 17.34
N GLY A 445 1.01 2.83 17.67
CA GLY A 445 1.05 4.18 17.15
C GLY A 445 1.41 5.18 18.23
N TRP A 446 1.67 6.42 17.83
CA TRP A 446 1.99 7.52 18.74
C TRP A 446 1.10 8.71 18.43
N VAL A 447 0.52 9.30 19.47
CA VAL A 447 -0.27 10.52 19.40
C VAL A 447 0.34 11.57 20.33
N THR A 448 0.21 12.84 19.99
CA THR A 448 0.67 13.94 20.84
C THR A 448 -0.48 14.40 21.72
N ASN A 449 -0.28 14.44 23.03
CA ASN A 449 -1.28 14.92 23.97
C ASN A 449 -1.38 16.45 24.02
N ALA A 450 -2.34 16.98 24.77
CA ALA A 450 -2.59 18.41 24.85
C ALA A 450 -1.39 19.21 25.44
N GLN A 451 -0.51 18.53 26.17
CA GLN A 451 0.72 19.07 26.75
C GLN A 451 1.93 18.92 25.82
N GLY A 452 1.74 18.40 24.60
CA GLY A 452 2.82 18.19 23.63
C GLY A 452 3.65 16.92 23.87
N GLN A 453 3.25 16.04 24.79
CA GLN A 453 3.96 14.79 25.08
C GLN A 453 3.46 13.67 24.17
N ARG A 454 4.35 12.74 23.80
CA ARG A 454 3.98 11.54 23.02
C ARG A 454 3.34 10.50 23.94
N GLU A 455 2.11 10.12 23.63
CA GLU A 455 1.40 8.98 24.19
C GLU A 455 1.36 7.87 23.13
N TYR A 456 1.57 6.62 23.51
CA TYR A 456 1.41 5.51 22.57
C TYR A 456 -0.01 4.95 22.64
N VAL A 457 -0.47 4.44 21.50
CA VAL A 457 -1.74 3.73 21.35
C VAL A 457 -1.40 2.34 20.86
N GLN A 458 -1.75 1.32 21.65
CA GLN A 458 -1.49 -0.07 21.31
C GLN A 458 -2.80 -0.84 21.12
N GLY A 459 -2.94 -1.47 19.95
CA GLY A 459 -4.10 -2.26 19.59
C GLY A 459 -3.75 -3.49 18.78
N THR A 460 -4.78 -4.19 18.31
CA THR A 460 -4.62 -5.35 17.42
C THR A 460 -5.49 -5.24 16.19
N ALA A 461 -5.04 -5.88 15.11
CA ALA A 461 -5.78 -6.04 13.87
C ALA A 461 -5.58 -7.46 13.32
N SER A 462 -6.49 -7.89 12.45
CA SER A 462 -6.42 -9.20 11.81
C SER A 462 -5.44 -9.19 10.63
N VAL A 463 -4.58 -10.21 10.59
CA VAL A 463 -3.49 -10.38 9.63
C VAL A 463 -3.99 -11.16 8.42
N ILE A 464 -3.92 -10.52 7.25
CA ILE A 464 -4.28 -11.09 5.96
C ILE A 464 -3.04 -11.20 5.09
N LEU A 465 -2.79 -12.39 4.54
CA LEU A 465 -1.68 -12.63 3.63
C LEU A 465 -2.16 -12.94 2.20
N PRO A 466 -1.39 -12.59 1.17
CA PRO A 466 -1.83 -12.66 -0.22
C PRO A 466 -2.19 -14.10 -0.62
N TRP A 467 -3.23 -14.24 -1.43
CA TRP A 467 -3.63 -15.53 -2.00
C TRP A 467 -3.80 -15.43 -3.51
N LYS A 468 -2.97 -16.19 -4.24
CA LYS A 468 -2.92 -16.19 -5.72
C LYS A 468 -2.71 -14.79 -6.31
N CYS A 469 -1.98 -13.94 -5.58
CA CYS A 469 -1.65 -12.59 -5.96
C CYS A 469 -0.35 -12.14 -5.29
N ASP A 470 0.24 -11.07 -5.79
CA ASP A 470 1.53 -10.56 -5.30
C ASP A 470 1.38 -9.88 -3.93
N THR A 471 0.27 -9.17 -3.73
CA THR A 471 -0.07 -8.50 -2.48
C THR A 471 -1.58 -8.62 -2.21
N PHE A 472 -1.96 -8.61 -0.92
CA PHE A 472 -3.36 -8.41 -0.55
C PHE A 472 -3.74 -6.95 -0.72
N GLY A 473 -2.86 -6.00 -0.39
CA GLY A 473 -3.10 -4.58 -0.58
C GLY A 473 -1.82 -3.76 -0.67
N ASP A 474 -1.88 -2.65 -1.40
CA ASP A 474 -0.77 -1.71 -1.59
C ASP A 474 -1.02 -0.37 -0.87
N PRO A 475 0.03 0.46 -0.70
CA PRO A 475 -0.12 1.86 -0.30
C PRO A 475 -1.23 2.59 -1.08
N GLY A 476 -2.10 3.31 -0.36
CA GLY A 476 -3.26 4.00 -0.91
C GLY A 476 -4.50 3.12 -1.13
N GLU A 477 -4.50 1.87 -0.67
CA GLU A 477 -5.70 1.00 -0.67
C GLU A 477 -6.43 0.92 0.66
N SER A 478 -5.92 1.62 1.67
CA SER A 478 -6.63 1.90 2.90
C SER A 478 -8.04 2.41 2.60
N GLY A 479 -9.01 1.83 3.31
CA GLY A 479 -10.42 2.13 3.22
C GLY A 479 -11.20 1.08 2.45
N SER A 480 -10.53 0.14 1.77
CA SER A 480 -11.20 -0.92 1.02
C SER A 480 -12.05 -1.81 1.92
N PHE A 481 -13.28 -2.13 1.49
CA PHE A 481 -14.09 -3.14 2.15
C PHE A 481 -13.53 -4.53 1.88
N VAL A 482 -13.50 -5.35 2.92
CA VAL A 482 -13.09 -6.75 2.87
C VAL A 482 -14.33 -7.61 3.02
N MET A 483 -14.45 -8.63 2.17
CA MET A 483 -15.58 -9.56 2.14
C MET A 483 -15.11 -11.01 2.17
N ASP A 484 -16.01 -11.91 2.57
CA ASP A 484 -15.79 -13.36 2.47
C ASP A 484 -16.17 -13.89 1.07
N HIS A 485 -16.08 -15.20 0.92
CA HIS A 485 -16.47 -15.90 -0.30
C HIS A 485 -17.98 -15.83 -0.62
N GLU A 486 -18.81 -15.43 0.33
CA GLU A 486 -20.26 -15.28 0.18
C GLU A 486 -20.68 -13.84 -0.13
N ALA A 487 -19.72 -12.94 -0.41
CA ALA A 487 -19.96 -11.51 -0.61
C ALA A 487 -20.55 -10.80 0.64
N LYS A 488 -20.23 -11.27 1.85
CA LYS A 488 -20.59 -10.60 3.10
C LYS A 488 -19.45 -9.74 3.61
N PHE A 489 -19.75 -8.58 4.18
CA PHE A 489 -18.75 -7.68 4.74
C PHE A 489 -18.09 -8.27 5.99
N ILE A 490 -16.76 -8.33 5.97
CA ILE A 490 -15.92 -8.82 7.07
C ILE A 490 -15.28 -7.68 7.82
N GLY A 491 -14.95 -6.58 7.14
CA GLY A 491 -14.23 -5.48 7.78
C GLY A 491 -13.61 -4.48 6.83
N LEU A 492 -12.81 -3.58 7.40
CA LEU A 492 -12.17 -2.47 6.71
C LEU A 492 -10.66 -2.69 6.64
N HIS A 493 -10.09 -2.68 5.43
CA HIS A 493 -8.64 -2.75 5.24
C HIS A 493 -8.00 -1.42 5.62
N VAL A 494 -7.01 -1.44 6.50
CA VAL A 494 -6.39 -0.22 7.08
C VAL A 494 -5.01 0.09 6.52
N GLY A 495 -4.36 -0.90 5.93
CA GLY A 495 -2.97 -0.80 5.51
C GLY A 495 -2.25 -2.11 5.77
N GLY A 496 -0.93 -2.04 5.86
CA GLY A 496 -0.12 -3.24 5.80
C GLY A 496 1.38 -2.97 5.85
N ASP A 497 2.13 -4.02 6.13
CA ASP A 497 3.57 -4.05 5.90
C ASP A 497 3.84 -4.42 4.45
N ARG A 498 4.10 -3.41 3.62
CA ARG A 498 4.39 -3.59 2.18
C ARG A 498 5.63 -4.44 1.95
N ASP A 499 6.68 -4.28 2.77
CA ASP A 499 7.93 -5.02 2.57
C ASP A 499 7.77 -6.52 2.79
N ARG A 500 6.79 -6.89 3.62
CA ARG A 500 6.45 -8.28 3.92
C ARG A 500 5.16 -8.74 3.26
N ASN A 501 4.50 -7.91 2.44
CA ASN A 501 3.19 -8.16 1.85
C ASN A 501 2.13 -8.60 2.88
N ILE A 502 2.05 -7.92 4.02
CA ILE A 502 1.10 -8.23 5.09
C ILE A 502 0.00 -7.18 5.09
N GLY A 503 -1.27 -7.58 5.02
CA GLY A 503 -2.41 -6.68 5.17
C GLY A 503 -3.06 -6.75 6.55
N PHE A 504 -3.64 -5.63 6.99
CA PHE A 504 -4.39 -5.52 8.23
C PHE A 504 -5.85 -5.17 7.99
N VAL A 505 -6.73 -5.77 8.78
CA VAL A 505 -8.18 -5.56 8.72
C VAL A 505 -8.73 -5.30 10.12
N ILE A 506 -9.56 -4.26 10.23
CA ILE A 506 -10.46 -4.05 11.38
C ILE A 506 -11.75 -4.77 11.08
N GLU A 507 -12.18 -5.64 11.98
CA GLU A 507 -13.36 -6.48 11.76
C GLU A 507 -14.66 -5.71 11.93
N ALA A 508 -15.69 -6.13 11.21
CA ALA A 508 -16.99 -5.47 11.15
C ALA A 508 -17.63 -5.30 12.53
N GLN A 509 -17.49 -6.30 13.41
CA GLN A 509 -18.03 -6.21 14.77
C GLN A 509 -17.40 -5.06 15.56
N ASP A 510 -16.07 -5.01 15.62
CA ASP A 510 -15.32 -3.99 16.35
C ASP A 510 -15.60 -2.59 15.78
N LEU A 511 -15.68 -2.50 14.46
CA LEU A 511 -16.00 -1.28 13.71
C LEU A 511 -17.43 -0.79 14.02
N PHE A 512 -18.43 -1.67 13.96
CA PHE A 512 -19.84 -1.30 14.17
C PHE A 512 -20.14 -0.96 15.62
N GLU A 513 -19.51 -1.65 16.58
CA GLU A 513 -19.62 -1.30 18.00
C GLU A 513 -19.14 0.15 18.24
N ASP A 514 -17.98 0.51 17.71
CA ASP A 514 -17.45 1.87 17.87
C ASP A 514 -18.26 2.92 17.09
N ILE A 515 -18.70 2.62 15.86
CA ILE A 515 -19.57 3.54 15.09
C ILE A 515 -20.87 3.80 15.86
N LYS A 516 -21.50 2.78 16.45
CA LYS A 516 -22.69 2.97 17.30
C LYS A 516 -22.40 3.83 18.52
N GLU A 517 -21.24 3.63 19.16
CA GLU A 517 -20.83 4.43 20.32
C GLU A 517 -20.61 5.91 19.96
N VAL A 518 -19.97 6.19 18.82
CA VAL A 518 -19.66 7.55 18.35
C VAL A 518 -20.89 8.27 17.81
N THR A 519 -21.71 7.59 17.01
CA THR A 519 -22.84 8.21 16.30
C THR A 519 -24.17 8.11 17.06
N LYS A 520 -24.21 7.31 18.11
CA LYS A 520 -25.45 6.95 18.84
C LYS A 520 -26.48 6.24 17.96
N SER A 521 -26.06 5.66 16.83
CA SER A 521 -26.95 4.86 15.99
C SER A 521 -27.44 3.63 16.73
N ARG A 522 -28.67 3.21 16.42
CA ARG A 522 -29.28 2.01 17.02
C ARG A 522 -28.74 0.74 16.39
N ASP A 523 -28.60 0.76 15.08
CA ASP A 523 -28.19 -0.39 14.28
C ASP A 523 -27.45 0.04 13.01
N ILE A 524 -26.70 -0.90 12.43
CA ILE A 524 -25.88 -0.70 11.23
C ILE A 524 -26.06 -1.90 10.29
N ARG A 525 -26.18 -1.63 8.99
CA ARG A 525 -26.20 -2.66 7.95
C ARG A 525 -25.38 -2.25 6.72
N ILE A 526 -25.05 -3.26 5.92
CA ILE A 526 -24.38 -3.14 4.62
C ILE A 526 -25.42 -3.24 3.51
#